data_AF-W1RUG0-F1
#
_entry.id   AF-W1RUG0-F1
#
_cell.length_a   1.000
_cell.length_b   1.000
_cell.length_c   1.000
_cell.angle_alpha   90.00
_cell.angle_beta   90.00
_cell.angle_gamma   90.00
#
_symmetry.space_group_name_H-M   'P 1'
#
loop_
_entity.id
_entity.type
_entity.pdbx_description
1 polymer ?
#
loop_
_entity_poly.entity_id
_entity_poly.type
_entity_poly.pdbx_seq_one_letter_code
_entity_poly.pdbx_strand_id
1 'polypeptide(L)'
;MVSFDVLISPEGHVETCNITQSSGFPEMDQITCVAVRARAKFKPATDENGIATYSNYNARISWLHPDRSSPPRRSPPFEPPIDMELHVQKLPNGAQEERVAIVTRIDPAGHVAVCEPSQFVKSSPKLVEVACAQAKAIYAFAQTDGNGKAVPIIKSMRILFKVAPK
;
A
#
# COMPACT_ATOMS: atom_id res chain seq x y z
N MET A 1 2.88 -9.64 -15.87
CA MET A 1 3.01 -8.47 -14.96
C MET A 1 3.21 -9.01 -13.59
N VAL A 2 4.03 -8.37 -12.78
CA VAL A 2 4.26 -8.78 -11.40
C VAL A 2 3.88 -7.60 -10.51
N SER A 3 2.92 -7.79 -9.61
CA SER A 3 2.65 -6.81 -8.55
C SER A 3 3.32 -7.26 -7.27
N PHE A 4 3.83 -6.30 -6.51
CA PHE A 4 4.57 -6.54 -5.30
C PHE A 4 4.39 -5.39 -4.31
N ASP A 5 4.59 -5.70 -3.04
CA ASP A 5 4.79 -4.73 -1.98
C ASP A 5 6.24 -4.76 -1.51
N VAL A 6 6.74 -3.61 -1.08
CA VAL A 6 8.08 -3.48 -0.49
C VAL A 6 8.03 -2.81 0.87
N LEU A 7 8.90 -3.26 1.76
CA LEU A 7 9.30 -2.50 2.96
C LEU A 7 10.54 -1.67 2.62
N ILE A 8 10.44 -0.38 2.84
CA ILE A 8 11.49 0.60 2.61
C ILE A 8 12.03 1.04 3.97
N SER A 9 13.35 1.00 4.14
CA SER A 9 14.05 1.41 5.36
C SER A 9 14.09 2.94 5.51
N PRO A 10 14.43 3.47 6.70
CA PRO A 10 14.67 4.90 6.93
C PRO A 10 15.76 5.51 6.03
N GLU A 11 16.63 4.69 5.42
CA GLU A 11 17.66 5.12 4.47
C GLU A 11 17.15 5.12 3.02
N GLY A 12 15.94 4.62 2.76
CA GLY A 12 15.32 4.59 1.43
C GLY A 12 15.68 3.33 0.62
N HIS A 13 16.23 2.31 1.27
CA HIS A 13 16.54 1.02 0.66
C HIS A 13 15.38 0.04 0.84
N VAL A 14 15.25 -0.92 -0.08
CA VAL A 14 14.24 -1.98 0.02
C VAL A 14 14.79 -3.12 0.88
N GLU A 15 14.19 -3.39 2.03
CA GLU A 15 14.57 -4.52 2.88
C GLU A 15 13.80 -5.79 2.51
N THR A 16 12.48 -5.67 2.38
CA THR A 16 11.61 -6.79 2.02
C THR A 16 10.86 -6.47 0.75
N CYS A 17 10.57 -7.53 -0.01
CA CYS A 17 9.80 -7.46 -1.24
C CYS A 17 8.98 -8.74 -1.30
N ASN A 18 7.66 -8.59 -1.37
CA ASN A 18 6.71 -9.69 -1.43
C ASN A 18 5.88 -9.57 -2.70
N ILE A 19 5.72 -10.68 -3.41
CA ILE A 19 4.89 -10.73 -4.62
C ILE A 19 3.42 -10.82 -4.20
N THR A 20 2.64 -9.80 -4.57
CA THR A 20 1.21 -9.72 -4.28
C THR A 20 0.36 -10.24 -5.45
N GLN A 21 0.90 -10.21 -6.66
CA GLN A 21 0.30 -10.87 -7.82
C GLN A 21 1.39 -11.42 -8.74
N SER A 22 1.39 -12.74 -8.90
CA SER A 22 2.28 -13.46 -9.80
C SER A 22 1.99 -13.12 -11.27
N SER A 23 3.04 -13.13 -12.09
CA SER A 23 2.92 -13.09 -13.54
C SER A 23 2.43 -14.40 -14.17
N GLY A 24 2.37 -15.48 -13.40
CA GLY A 24 2.22 -16.85 -13.89
C GLY A 24 3.54 -17.51 -14.28
N PHE A 25 4.67 -16.78 -14.24
CA PHE A 25 6.00 -17.27 -14.54
C PHE A 25 6.92 -17.09 -13.32
N PRO A 26 7.26 -18.17 -12.59
CA PRO A 26 8.03 -18.08 -11.34
C PRO A 26 9.37 -17.37 -11.49
N GLU A 27 10.05 -17.54 -12.63
CA GLU A 27 11.33 -16.89 -12.92
C GLU A 27 11.18 -15.35 -12.94
N MET A 28 10.12 -14.83 -13.56
CA MET A 28 9.86 -13.39 -13.59
C MET A 28 9.55 -12.85 -12.20
N ASP A 29 8.81 -13.59 -11.40
CA ASP A 29 8.47 -13.20 -10.03
C ASP A 29 9.73 -13.12 -9.16
N GLN A 30 10.62 -14.11 -9.26
CA GLN A 30 11.91 -14.12 -8.55
C GLN A 30 12.81 -12.96 -8.98
N ILE A 31 13.00 -12.77 -10.29
CA ILE A 31 13.83 -11.68 -10.83
C ILE A 31 13.26 -10.32 -10.43
N THR A 32 11.94 -10.18 -10.28
CA THR A 32 11.31 -8.93 -9.88
C THR A 32 11.82 -8.43 -8.54
N CYS A 33 11.72 -9.23 -7.48
CA CYS A 33 12.18 -8.78 -6.16
C CYS A 33 13.70 -8.59 -6.11
N VAL A 34 14.48 -9.41 -6.82
CA VAL A 34 15.94 -9.23 -6.93
C VAL A 34 16.27 -7.87 -7.58
N ALA A 35 15.64 -7.56 -8.72
CA ALA A 35 15.88 -6.31 -9.43
C ALA A 35 15.42 -5.09 -8.63
N VAL A 36 14.25 -5.16 -7.99
CA VAL A 36 13.72 -4.07 -7.16
C VAL A 36 14.64 -3.79 -5.97
N ARG A 37 15.07 -4.83 -5.24
CA ARG A 37 16.00 -4.67 -4.12
C ARG A 37 17.35 -4.08 -4.55
N ALA A 38 17.85 -4.48 -5.70
CA ALA A 38 19.16 -4.03 -6.19
C ALA A 38 19.16 -2.62 -6.81
N ARG A 39 18.03 -2.16 -7.38
CA ARG A 39 18.01 -0.97 -8.25
C ARG A 39 17.08 0.14 -7.80
N ALA A 40 16.01 -0.18 -7.07
CA ALA A 40 15.03 0.83 -6.68
C ALA A 40 15.66 1.77 -5.63
N LYS A 41 15.44 3.07 -5.81
CA LYS A 41 15.84 4.11 -4.85
C LYS A 41 14.61 4.86 -4.42
N PHE A 42 14.34 4.86 -3.12
CA PHE A 42 13.20 5.57 -2.56
C PHE A 42 13.68 6.78 -1.77
N LYS A 43 12.87 7.84 -1.77
CA LYS A 43 12.98 8.86 -0.73
C LYS A 43 12.37 8.26 0.54
N PRO A 44 13.08 8.25 1.68
CA PRO A 44 12.53 7.77 2.94
C PRO A 44 11.23 8.50 3.31
N ALA A 45 10.30 7.78 3.93
CA ALA A 45 9.17 8.42 4.56
C ALA A 45 9.61 9.06 5.87
N THR A 46 9.00 10.19 6.21
CA THR A 46 9.27 10.93 7.45
C THR A 46 7.99 11.01 8.27
N ASP A 47 8.11 10.79 9.57
CA ASP A 47 7.00 10.91 10.51
C ASP A 47 6.62 12.37 10.80
N GLU A 48 5.65 12.56 11.69
CA GLU A 48 5.16 13.88 12.10
C GLU A 48 6.25 14.78 12.72
N ASN A 49 7.35 14.19 13.20
CA ASN A 49 8.49 14.89 13.80
C ASN A 49 9.62 15.12 12.79
N GLY A 50 9.44 14.73 11.52
CA GLY A 50 10.46 14.81 10.49
C GLY A 50 11.52 13.71 10.57
N ILE A 51 11.29 12.67 11.37
CA ILE A 51 12.24 11.56 11.54
C ILE A 51 11.98 10.54 10.45
N ALA A 52 13.06 10.14 9.74
CA ALA A 52 12.98 9.09 8.74
C ALA A 52 12.57 7.76 9.38
N THR A 53 11.62 7.07 8.79
CA THR A 53 11.06 5.83 9.32
C THR A 53 10.74 4.84 8.21
N TYR A 54 10.40 3.61 8.56
CA TYR A 54 10.04 2.59 7.59
C TYR A 54 8.77 2.99 6.84
N SER A 55 8.65 2.54 5.60
CA SER A 55 7.41 2.71 4.84
C SER A 55 7.10 1.55 3.93
N ASN A 56 5.83 1.44 3.55
CA ASN A 56 5.39 0.46 2.56
C ASN A 56 5.07 1.13 1.23
N TYR A 57 5.41 0.45 0.14
CA TYR A 57 5.05 0.88 -1.21
C TYR A 57 4.56 -0.30 -2.05
N ASN A 58 3.46 -0.09 -2.77
CA ASN A 58 2.87 -1.06 -3.68
C ASN A 58 3.17 -0.66 -5.12
N ALA A 59 3.65 -1.59 -5.93
CA ALA A 59 3.96 -1.34 -7.32
C ALA A 59 3.67 -2.54 -8.21
N ARG A 60 3.73 -2.30 -9.52
CA ARG A 60 3.64 -3.33 -10.55
C ARG A 60 4.72 -3.09 -11.59
N ILE A 61 5.41 -4.16 -11.98
CA ILE A 61 6.34 -4.18 -13.10
C ILE A 61 5.77 -5.01 -14.25
N SER A 62 5.88 -4.47 -15.45
CA SER A 62 5.56 -5.15 -16.71
C SER A 62 6.84 -5.63 -17.37
N TRP A 63 7.04 -6.94 -17.39
CA TRP A 63 8.14 -7.57 -18.12
C TRP A 63 7.74 -7.82 -19.58
N LEU A 64 8.62 -7.46 -20.51
CA LEU A 64 8.50 -7.79 -21.92
C LEU A 64 9.56 -8.84 -22.27
N HIS A 65 9.12 -10.03 -22.68
CA HIS A 65 10.03 -11.04 -23.19
C HIS A 65 10.43 -10.68 -24.64
N PRO A 66 11.72 -10.82 -25.04
CA PRO A 66 12.16 -10.50 -26.40
C PRO A 66 11.40 -11.26 -27.49
N ASP A 67 11.10 -12.55 -27.26
CA ASP A 67 10.42 -13.42 -28.25
C ASP A 67 8.90 -13.24 -28.30
N ARG A 68 8.37 -12.16 -27.74
CA ARG A 68 6.91 -11.93 -27.73
C ARG A 68 6.44 -11.49 -29.11
N SER A 69 5.83 -12.41 -29.86
CA SER A 69 5.28 -12.16 -31.20
C SER A 69 4.04 -11.25 -31.24
N SER A 70 3.47 -10.90 -30.08
CA SER A 70 2.24 -10.10 -29.97
C SER A 70 2.48 -8.79 -29.20
N PRO A 71 1.92 -7.65 -29.66
CA PRO A 71 2.02 -6.38 -28.95
C PRO A 71 1.54 -6.49 -27.50
N PRO A 72 2.12 -5.71 -26.55
CA PRO A 72 1.60 -5.65 -25.19
C PRO A 72 0.14 -5.18 -25.22
N ARG A 73 -0.79 -6.02 -24.74
CA ARG A 73 -2.13 -5.55 -24.38
C ARG A 73 -1.97 -4.42 -23.37
N ARG A 74 -2.71 -3.32 -23.56
CA ARG A 74 -2.81 -2.28 -22.55
C ARG A 74 -3.21 -2.93 -21.23
N SER A 75 -2.33 -2.78 -20.26
CA SER A 75 -2.57 -3.27 -18.91
C SER A 75 -3.63 -2.38 -18.28
N PRO A 76 -4.59 -2.92 -17.51
CA PRO A 76 -5.42 -2.07 -16.68
C PRO A 76 -4.53 -1.26 -15.71
N PRO A 77 -4.93 -0.04 -15.33
CA PRO A 77 -4.24 0.72 -14.30
C PRO A 77 -3.99 -0.15 -13.07
N PHE A 78 -2.82 0.00 -12.45
CA PHE A 78 -2.55 -0.70 -11.21
C PHE A 78 -3.42 -0.11 -10.10
N GLU A 79 -4.25 -0.94 -9.49
CA GLU A 79 -5.00 -0.60 -8.29
C GLU A 79 -4.26 -1.19 -7.08
N PRO A 80 -3.76 -0.36 -6.15
CA PRO A 80 -3.22 -0.86 -4.89
C PRO A 80 -4.27 -1.68 -4.13
N PRO A 81 -3.85 -2.68 -3.32
CA PRO A 81 -4.77 -3.47 -2.52
C PRO A 81 -5.58 -2.60 -1.57
N ILE A 82 -6.79 -3.06 -1.24
CA ILE A 82 -7.62 -2.46 -0.19
C ILE A 82 -7.12 -2.99 1.15
N ASP A 83 -6.75 -2.08 2.05
CA ASP A 83 -6.28 -2.43 3.39
C ASP A 83 -7.45 -2.72 4.34
N MET A 84 -8.59 -2.03 4.15
CA MET A 84 -9.78 -2.24 4.96
C MET A 84 -11.05 -1.99 4.14
N GLU A 85 -12.06 -2.81 4.38
CA GLU A 85 -13.42 -2.60 3.86
C GLU A 85 -14.35 -2.19 5.00
N LEU A 86 -15.13 -1.13 4.80
CA LEU A 86 -16.08 -0.59 5.76
C LEU A 86 -17.46 -0.53 5.14
N HIS A 87 -18.45 -1.07 5.85
CA HIS A 87 -19.85 -0.98 5.43
C HIS A 87 -20.53 0.23 6.04
N VAL A 88 -21.24 0.99 5.21
CA VAL A 88 -22.00 2.17 5.62
C VAL A 88 -23.43 2.12 5.09
N GLN A 89 -24.32 2.89 5.69
CA GLN A 89 -25.72 2.94 5.24
C GLN A 89 -25.89 3.80 3.99
N LYS A 90 -25.07 4.83 3.83
CA LYS A 90 -25.17 5.80 2.73
C LYS A 90 -23.83 6.44 2.44
N LEU A 91 -23.50 6.58 1.16
CA LEU A 91 -22.36 7.34 0.68
C LEU A 91 -22.78 8.69 0.07
N PRO A 92 -21.84 9.65 -0.02
CA PRO A 92 -22.03 10.89 -0.77
C PRO A 92 -22.49 10.63 -2.21
N ASN A 93 -23.29 11.55 -2.75
CA ASN A 93 -23.77 11.52 -4.15
C ASN A 93 -24.51 10.25 -4.59
N GLY A 94 -24.95 9.40 -3.66
CA GLY A 94 -25.63 8.14 -3.99
C GLY A 94 -24.70 7.05 -4.54
N ALA A 95 -23.38 7.18 -4.33
CA ALA A 95 -22.42 6.15 -4.69
C ALA A 95 -22.71 4.83 -3.95
N GLN A 96 -22.39 3.69 -4.56
CA GLN A 96 -22.45 2.38 -3.91
C GLN A 96 -21.13 2.00 -3.25
N GLU A 97 -20.02 2.49 -3.81
CA GLU A 97 -18.68 2.30 -3.28
C GLU A 97 -17.86 3.58 -3.40
N GLU A 98 -17.02 3.86 -2.42
CA GLU A 98 -16.09 4.98 -2.46
C GLU A 98 -14.75 4.58 -1.83
N ARG A 99 -13.64 4.86 -2.54
CA ARG A 99 -12.29 4.57 -2.08
C ARG A 99 -11.69 5.81 -1.44
N VAL A 100 -11.17 5.65 -0.23
CA VAL A 100 -10.53 6.72 0.54
C VAL A 100 -9.07 6.37 0.78
N ALA A 101 -8.22 7.37 0.64
CA ALA A 101 -6.79 7.23 0.88
C ALA A 101 -6.38 8.00 2.14
N ILE A 102 -5.83 7.28 3.10
CA ILE A 102 -5.23 7.84 4.32
C ILE A 102 -3.75 7.49 4.37
N VAL A 103 -2.99 8.24 5.15
CA VAL A 103 -1.60 7.95 5.50
C VAL A 103 -1.55 7.76 7.00
N THR A 104 -1.00 6.63 7.44
CA THR A 104 -0.97 6.25 8.85
C THR A 104 0.45 6.01 9.32
N ARG A 105 0.79 6.46 10.53
CA ARG A 105 1.92 5.93 11.28
C ARG A 105 1.41 4.82 12.19
N ILE A 106 1.91 3.62 11.97
CA ILE A 106 1.65 2.44 12.79
C ILE A 106 2.85 2.25 13.72
N ASP A 107 2.59 2.04 15.01
CA ASP A 107 3.62 1.80 16.00
C ASP A 107 4.19 0.36 15.92
N PRO A 108 5.30 0.05 16.63
CA PRO A 108 5.85 -1.32 16.63
C PRO A 108 4.90 -2.38 17.19
N ALA A 109 3.88 -2.00 17.97
CA ALA A 109 2.85 -2.93 18.44
C ALA A 109 1.78 -3.23 17.37
N GLY A 110 1.80 -2.50 16.25
CA GLY A 110 0.89 -2.68 15.13
C GLY A 110 -0.36 -1.82 15.16
N HIS A 111 -0.46 -0.87 16.11
CA HIS A 111 -1.62 0.02 16.21
C HIS A 111 -1.38 1.34 15.48
N VAL A 112 -2.44 1.90 14.91
CA VAL A 112 -2.37 3.20 14.24
C VAL A 112 -2.25 4.31 15.28
N ALA A 113 -1.08 4.95 15.34
CA ALA A 113 -0.79 6.06 16.24
C ALA A 113 -1.19 7.42 15.62
N VAL A 114 -0.86 7.63 14.35
CA VAL A 114 -1.19 8.86 13.59
C VAL A 114 -1.94 8.50 12.33
N CYS A 115 -2.92 9.31 11.94
CA CYS A 115 -3.69 9.14 10.71
C CYS A 115 -4.04 10.49 10.10
N GLU A 116 -3.74 10.66 8.81
CA GLU A 116 -3.90 11.90 8.06
C GLU A 116 -4.47 11.61 6.65
N PRO A 117 -5.12 12.59 5.99
CA PRO A 117 -5.51 12.45 4.59
C PRO A 117 -4.31 12.26 3.68
N SER A 118 -4.46 11.44 2.63
CA SER A 118 -3.44 11.37 1.58
C SER A 118 -3.34 12.69 0.80
N GLN A 119 -2.13 13.23 0.71
CA GLN A 119 -1.84 14.39 -0.14
C GLN A 119 -1.93 14.07 -1.65
N PHE A 120 -1.82 12.79 -2.02
CA PHE A 120 -1.77 12.38 -3.43
C PHE A 120 -3.12 11.97 -4.00
N VAL A 121 -4.08 11.60 -3.14
CA VAL A 121 -5.41 11.18 -3.58
C VAL A 121 -6.48 11.94 -2.82
N LYS A 122 -7.16 12.82 -3.55
CA LYS A 122 -8.30 13.58 -3.04
C LYS A 122 -9.41 12.62 -2.64
N SER A 123 -9.78 12.67 -1.35
CA SER A 123 -10.83 11.85 -0.75
C SER A 123 -11.85 12.76 -0.04
N SER A 124 -13.07 12.28 0.17
CA SER A 124 -14.09 12.99 0.95
C SER A 124 -13.61 13.24 2.39
N PRO A 125 -13.60 14.50 2.90
CA PRO A 125 -13.12 14.80 4.25
C PRO A 125 -13.88 14.03 5.35
N LYS A 126 -15.19 13.88 5.18
CA LYS A 126 -16.04 13.13 6.13
C LYS A 126 -15.69 11.65 6.15
N LEU A 127 -15.36 11.05 5.00
CA LEU A 127 -14.98 9.65 4.96
C LEU A 127 -13.53 9.43 5.43
N VAL A 128 -12.64 10.41 5.26
CA VAL A 128 -11.30 10.38 5.87
C VAL A 128 -11.39 10.34 7.39
N GLU A 129 -12.25 11.16 7.99
CA GLU A 129 -12.47 11.16 9.44
C GLU A 129 -12.92 9.78 9.94
N VAL A 130 -13.93 9.18 9.28
CA VAL A 130 -14.42 7.84 9.62
C VAL A 130 -13.33 6.78 9.39
N ALA A 131 -12.62 6.84 8.27
CA ALA A 131 -11.53 5.93 7.94
C ALA A 131 -10.43 5.95 9.03
N CYS A 132 -10.02 7.14 9.45
CA CYS A 132 -9.02 7.29 10.51
C CYS A 132 -9.52 6.77 11.86
N ALA A 133 -10.76 7.07 12.23
CA ALA A 133 -11.35 6.57 13.48
C ALA A 133 -11.40 5.04 13.50
N GLN A 134 -11.85 4.42 12.41
CA GLN A 134 -11.91 2.96 12.28
C GLN A 134 -10.52 2.34 12.25
N ALA A 135 -9.59 2.88 11.46
CA ALA A 135 -8.21 2.38 11.42
C ALA A 135 -7.57 2.40 12.81
N LYS A 136 -7.73 3.47 13.59
CA LYS A 136 -7.25 3.53 14.99
C LYS A 136 -7.93 2.52 15.91
N ALA A 137 -9.19 2.19 15.68
CA ALA A 137 -9.95 1.31 16.56
C ALA A 137 -9.72 -0.19 16.27
N ILE A 138 -9.57 -0.58 14.99
CA ILE A 138 -9.61 -2.00 14.61
C ILE A 138 -8.37 -2.51 13.87
N TYR A 139 -7.52 -1.62 13.35
CA TYR A 139 -6.33 -2.06 12.63
C TYR A 139 -5.22 -2.45 13.61
N ALA A 140 -4.77 -3.71 13.52
CA ALA A 140 -3.68 -4.25 14.32
C ALA A 140 -2.77 -5.12 13.44
N PHE A 141 -1.70 -4.52 12.91
CA PHE A 141 -0.71 -5.24 12.09
C PHE A 141 0.70 -4.70 12.34
N ALA A 142 1.47 -5.43 13.15
CA ALA A 142 2.85 -5.08 13.47
C ALA A 142 3.79 -5.39 12.29
N GLN A 143 4.65 -4.43 11.94
CA GLN A 143 5.69 -4.64 10.92
C GLN A 143 7.00 -5.04 11.56
N THR A 144 7.73 -5.91 10.88
CA THR A 144 9.07 -6.31 11.27
C THR A 144 10.07 -5.94 10.18
N ASP A 145 11.26 -5.52 10.60
CA ASP A 145 12.41 -5.34 9.70
C ASP A 145 12.98 -6.69 9.21
N GLY A 146 14.02 -6.64 8.38
CA GLY A 146 14.71 -7.84 7.89
C GLY A 146 15.32 -8.74 8.97
N ASN A 147 15.47 -8.25 10.21
CA ASN A 147 15.99 -9.00 11.36
C ASN A 147 14.88 -9.53 12.29
N GLY A 148 13.62 -9.32 11.93
CA GLY A 148 12.47 -9.74 12.74
C GLY A 148 12.16 -8.81 13.91
N LYS A 149 12.78 -7.63 14.00
CA LYS A 149 12.48 -6.64 15.04
C LYS A 149 11.25 -5.85 14.63
N ALA A 150 10.32 -5.67 15.56
CA ALA A 150 9.15 -4.82 15.31
C ALA A 150 9.55 -3.34 15.13
N VAL A 151 9.04 -2.70 14.09
CA VAL A 151 9.41 -1.33 13.69
C VAL A 151 8.17 -0.46 13.45
N PRO A 152 8.24 0.85 13.73
CA PRO A 152 7.18 1.76 13.31
C PRO A 152 7.20 1.90 11.79
N ILE A 153 6.03 2.06 11.18
CA ILE A 153 5.91 2.21 9.72
C ILE A 153 4.94 3.32 9.34
N ILE A 154 5.26 4.04 8.27
CA ILE A 154 4.31 4.89 7.54
C ILE A 154 3.71 4.08 6.38
N LYS A 155 2.40 3.95 6.38
CA LYS A 155 1.65 3.21 5.35
C LYS A 155 0.59 4.11 4.73
N SER A 156 0.55 4.18 3.41
CA SER A 156 -0.62 4.74 2.72
C SER A 156 -1.67 3.64 2.60
N MET A 157 -2.76 3.79 3.34
CA MET A 157 -3.84 2.82 3.36
C MET A 157 -4.97 3.21 2.41
N ARG A 158 -5.56 2.20 1.77
CA ARG A 158 -6.78 2.32 0.96
C ARG A 158 -7.94 1.67 1.68
N ILE A 159 -8.94 2.50 1.97
CA ILE A 159 -10.16 2.08 2.66
C ILE A 159 -11.29 2.09 1.63
N LEU A 160 -11.92 0.94 1.44
CA LEU A 160 -13.09 0.81 0.58
C LEU A 160 -14.34 0.94 1.44
N PHE A 161 -15.12 1.98 1.20
CA PHE A 161 -16.45 2.08 1.77
C PHE A 161 -17.44 1.44 0.82
N LYS A 162 -18.31 0.57 1.33
CA LYS A 162 -19.44 0.00 0.59
C LYS A 162 -20.76 0.28 1.27
N VAL A 163 -21.78 0.59 0.50
CA VAL A 163 -23.14 0.63 1.02
C VAL A 163 -23.58 -0.81 1.34
N ALA A 164 -24.04 -1.06 2.56
CA ALA A 164 -24.55 -2.37 2.92
C ALA A 164 -25.75 -2.74 2.02
N PRO A 165 -25.84 -3.99 1.52
CA PRO A 165 -27.03 -4.43 0.81
C PRO A 165 -28.24 -4.33 1.75
N LYS A 166 -29.37 -3.89 1.20
CA LYS A 166 -30.65 -3.83 1.92
C LYS A 166 -31.19 -5.22 2.21
#